data_AF-A0A1I2CDA4-F1
#
_entry.id   AF-A0A1I2CDA4-F1
#
_cell.length_a   1.000
_cell.length_b   1.000
_cell.length_c   1.000
_cell.angle_alpha   90.00
_cell.angle_beta   90.00
_cell.angle_gamma   90.00
#
_symmetry.space_group_name_H-M   'P 1'
#
loop_
_entity.id
_entity.type
_entity.pdbx_description
1 polymer ?
#
loop_
_entity_poly.entity_id
_entity_poly.type
_entity_poly.pdbx_seq_one_letter_code
_entity_poly.pdbx_strand_id
1 'polypeptide(L)'
;MERIKKLFVWCFLGIVLCISCQVKVESTGFDEPENPNPVAPEAWSGVEGGFHAAFGSVDERYDYALSPEGNMAKEWVGSAWKGERVNLQLVLWSSDPVATIEVELSELSGPDGQIIAAKSLGVHPVRYVITDEFLNGCGWRDKDTIAAFLAADILETNQVFNLKERTTRPVWLTIDVPASAVAGVYTGSVNVSRQGGRDVQLPVSLEVQNMELPAPADWSFHLDLWQNPFAVARYYDVELWSDKHLELMKPYLEMLADAGQKCITTSILHRPWGGQTYDQFESMIQWTHKGNQEWEFDYSIFDQWVELAMDAGITKQINCYSMVPWGNQVRYFDTDSADYVTVEVTPGSKEYKAVWEPFLVQFRNHLAQKGWLDKTLIAMDERKLEEMQSMIELLKRVTPEIKIALAGTYHAEITDDLYDLCVFHDPELEKQYIQARAEKGQITTFYTMCSKPEHPNNFTFSPPAEQALLGWYAAARGFDGFLRWAYNSWAEDPLHDSRFRTWPAGDTYQVYPGPLSSIRFERLREGIQDFEKIRIVREKLEAANKLDQLAKLDDALATFSEETITKPQATKLVNAGKEVLDELVIDLLEQ
;
A
#
# COMPACT_ATOMS: atom_id res chain seq x y z
N MET A 1 -77.92 54.83 13.99
CA MET A 1 -76.77 55.40 13.24
C MET A 1 -75.56 54.51 13.49
N GLU A 2 -75.06 53.92 12.42
CA GLU A 2 -73.67 53.52 12.12
C GLU A 2 -72.74 52.86 13.18
N ARG A 3 -72.42 51.58 12.89
CA ARG A 3 -71.11 51.00 12.51
C ARG A 3 -69.82 51.11 13.38
N ILE A 4 -69.33 49.92 13.77
CA ILE A 4 -67.97 49.30 13.56
C ILE A 4 -66.72 49.95 14.21
N LYS A 5 -65.94 49.19 15.04
CA LYS A 5 -64.55 48.70 14.77
C LYS A 5 -63.77 48.15 15.99
N LYS A 6 -63.47 46.85 15.89
CA LYS A 6 -62.17 46.12 16.02
C LYS A 6 -61.40 45.97 17.37
N LEU A 7 -61.13 44.67 17.65
CA LEU A 7 -59.88 43.98 18.07
C LEU A 7 -59.23 44.30 19.43
N PHE A 8 -59.11 43.31 20.33
CA PHE A 8 -58.03 42.29 20.39
C PHE A 8 -58.30 41.34 21.59
N VAL A 9 -58.31 40.02 21.36
CA VAL A 9 -58.40 38.97 22.39
C VAL A 9 -57.14 38.11 22.28
N TRP A 10 -56.43 37.96 23.39
CA TRP A 10 -55.35 37.00 23.58
C TRP A 10 -55.95 35.62 23.90
N CYS A 11 -55.59 34.59 23.14
CA CYS A 11 -55.81 33.19 23.51
C CYS A 11 -54.47 32.43 23.43
N PHE A 12 -54.16 31.77 24.54
CA PHE A 12 -53.08 30.81 24.75
C PHE A 12 -53.18 29.63 23.76
N LEU A 13 -52.06 29.27 23.13
CA LEU A 13 -51.87 27.96 22.50
C LEU A 13 -50.59 27.35 23.07
N GLY A 14 -50.73 26.28 23.85
CA GLY A 14 -49.61 25.48 24.35
C GLY A 14 -49.08 24.59 23.24
N ILE A 15 -47.82 24.80 22.85
CA ILE A 15 -47.06 23.94 21.94
C ILE A 15 -46.34 22.90 22.80
N VAL A 16 -46.69 21.63 22.61
CA VAL A 16 -45.91 20.48 23.08
C VAL A 16 -44.73 20.34 22.12
N LEU A 17 -43.53 20.68 22.60
CA LEU A 17 -42.28 20.39 21.92
C LEU A 17 -41.85 18.96 22.29
N CYS A 18 -42.09 18.01 21.38
CA CYS A 18 -41.39 16.73 21.41
C CYS A 18 -39.94 16.99 21.00
N ILE A 19 -39.04 17.09 21.98
CA ILE A 19 -37.60 17.06 21.74
C ILE A 19 -37.25 15.59 21.47
N SER A 20 -37.02 15.23 20.21
CA SER A 20 -36.32 13.98 19.92
C SER A 20 -34.87 14.15 20.39
N CYS A 21 -34.50 13.48 21.48
CA CYS A 21 -33.10 13.19 21.75
C CYS A 21 -32.60 12.26 20.64
N GLN A 22 -32.10 12.82 19.54
CA GLN A 22 -31.13 12.13 18.72
C GLN A 22 -29.87 12.03 19.57
N VAL A 23 -29.56 10.83 20.05
CA VAL A 23 -28.24 10.51 20.56
C VAL A 23 -27.29 10.73 19.38
N LYS A 24 -26.58 11.87 19.39
CA LYS A 24 -25.38 12.02 18.57
C LYS A 24 -24.39 11.01 19.13
N VAL A 25 -24.31 9.84 18.49
CA VAL A 25 -23.10 9.03 18.56
C VAL A 25 -22.03 9.91 17.94
N GLU A 26 -21.09 10.41 18.75
CA GLU A 26 -19.89 11.06 18.23
C GLU A 26 -19.15 10.01 17.40
N SER A 27 -19.18 10.14 16.07
CA SER A 27 -18.36 9.32 15.20
C SER A 27 -16.92 9.78 15.39
N THR A 28 -16.05 8.88 15.85
CA THR A 28 -14.62 9.13 16.03
C THR A 28 -13.84 9.10 14.71
N GLY A 29 -14.48 8.80 13.58
CA GLY A 29 -13.90 8.83 12.24
C GLY A 29 -14.17 10.11 11.44
N PHE A 30 -13.97 10.03 10.12
CA PHE A 30 -14.24 11.10 9.14
C PHE A 30 -15.58 10.91 8.41
N ASP A 31 -16.15 11.96 7.83
CA ASP A 31 -17.34 11.87 6.97
C ASP A 31 -16.96 11.32 5.58
N GLU A 32 -17.84 10.56 4.94
CA GLU A 32 -17.60 10.09 3.56
C GLU A 32 -18.01 11.13 2.51
N PRO A 33 -17.34 11.15 1.34
CA PRO A 33 -17.78 11.97 0.22
C PRO A 33 -19.20 11.60 -0.23
N GLU A 34 -19.93 12.57 -0.80
CA GLU A 34 -21.22 12.30 -1.42
C GLU A 34 -21.04 11.36 -2.63
N ASN A 35 -21.98 10.42 -2.82
CA ASN A 35 -21.94 9.53 -3.98
C ASN A 35 -22.20 10.33 -5.27
N PRO A 36 -21.22 10.42 -6.20
CA PRO A 36 -21.38 11.18 -7.44
C PRO A 36 -22.37 10.52 -8.41
N ASN A 37 -22.64 9.21 -8.26
CA ASN A 37 -23.55 8.45 -9.10
C ASN A 37 -24.66 7.79 -8.25
N PRO A 38 -25.65 8.57 -7.77
CA PRO A 38 -26.75 8.00 -6.99
C PRO A 38 -27.58 7.04 -7.86
N VAL A 39 -27.92 5.88 -7.29
CA VAL A 39 -28.71 4.86 -7.97
C VAL A 39 -30.21 5.08 -7.70
N ALA A 40 -31.04 4.81 -8.71
CA ALA A 40 -32.48 4.92 -8.60
C ALA A 40 -33.05 3.88 -7.60
N PRO A 41 -34.10 4.21 -6.83
CA PRO A 41 -34.69 3.31 -5.82
C PRO A 41 -35.05 1.91 -6.36
N GLU A 42 -35.38 1.81 -7.64
CA GLU A 42 -35.80 0.58 -8.32
C GLU A 42 -34.71 -0.50 -8.32
N ALA A 43 -33.42 -0.12 -8.20
CA ALA A 43 -32.33 -1.08 -8.08
C ALA A 43 -32.43 -1.95 -6.82
N TRP A 44 -33.17 -1.50 -5.80
CA TRP A 44 -33.40 -2.23 -4.55
C TRP A 44 -34.75 -2.95 -4.50
N SER A 45 -35.54 -2.91 -5.58
CA SER A 45 -36.89 -3.49 -5.61
C SER A 45 -36.93 -5.02 -5.44
N GLY A 46 -35.85 -5.71 -5.79
CA GLY A 46 -35.69 -7.16 -5.60
C GLY A 46 -35.00 -7.56 -4.29
N VAL A 47 -34.58 -6.60 -3.46
CA VAL A 47 -33.87 -6.87 -2.20
C VAL A 47 -34.89 -7.12 -1.10
N GLU A 48 -34.76 -8.26 -0.42
CA GLU A 48 -35.61 -8.57 0.73
C GLU A 48 -35.52 -7.46 1.79
N GLY A 49 -36.65 -7.12 2.41
CA GLY A 49 -36.69 -6.06 3.42
C GLY A 49 -35.85 -6.40 4.66
N GLY A 50 -35.33 -5.36 5.31
CA GLY A 50 -34.52 -5.47 6.52
C GLY A 50 -33.01 -5.47 6.29
N PHE A 51 -32.30 -5.73 7.39
CA PHE A 51 -30.84 -5.76 7.46
C PHE A 51 -30.32 -7.15 7.15
N HIS A 52 -29.29 -7.18 6.31
CA HIS A 52 -28.63 -8.40 5.89
C HIS A 52 -27.13 -8.34 6.19
N ALA A 53 -26.57 -9.50 6.51
CA ALA A 53 -25.15 -9.71 6.69
C ALA A 53 -24.77 -11.08 6.10
N ALA A 54 -23.64 -11.13 5.41
CA ALA A 54 -23.08 -12.36 4.84
C ALA A 54 -21.60 -12.15 4.49
N PHE A 55 -20.86 -13.24 4.34
CA PHE A 55 -19.50 -13.19 3.81
C PHE A 55 -19.53 -12.97 2.30
N GLY A 56 -18.71 -12.00 1.86
CA GLY A 56 -18.38 -11.75 0.47
C GLY A 56 -16.97 -12.22 0.14
N SER A 57 -16.45 -11.78 -1.00
CA SER A 57 -15.08 -12.07 -1.45
C SER A 57 -14.15 -10.90 -1.17
N VAL A 58 -12.92 -11.17 -0.75
CA VAL A 58 -11.82 -10.18 -0.65
C VAL A 58 -11.36 -9.67 -2.03
N ASP A 59 -11.79 -10.32 -3.10
CA ASP A 59 -11.49 -9.94 -4.49
C ASP A 59 -12.52 -8.96 -5.08
N GLU A 60 -13.56 -8.59 -4.31
CA GLU A 60 -14.62 -7.70 -4.75
C GLU A 60 -14.62 -6.37 -3.98
N ARG A 61 -14.86 -5.28 -4.72
CA ARG A 61 -15.21 -3.97 -4.15
C ARG A 61 -16.72 -3.82 -4.24
N TYR A 62 -17.42 -3.92 -3.13
CA TYR A 62 -18.87 -3.77 -3.12
C TYR A 62 -19.26 -2.30 -3.27
N ASP A 63 -20.12 -2.02 -4.26
CA ASP A 63 -20.65 -0.69 -4.53
C ASP A 63 -21.48 -0.16 -3.35
N TYR A 64 -21.33 1.12 -3.03
CA TYR A 64 -22.04 1.77 -1.93
C TYR A 64 -23.57 1.76 -2.08
N ALA A 65 -24.07 1.90 -3.31
CA ALA A 65 -25.48 2.14 -3.63
C ALA A 65 -26.19 0.93 -4.26
N LEU A 66 -25.50 -0.20 -4.44
CA LEU A 66 -26.08 -1.45 -4.94
C LEU A 66 -26.04 -2.53 -3.86
N SER A 67 -27.05 -3.40 -3.84
CA SER A 67 -27.01 -4.61 -3.02
C SER A 67 -26.01 -5.62 -3.61
N PRO A 68 -25.32 -6.42 -2.79
CA PRO A 68 -24.49 -7.52 -3.29
C PRO A 68 -25.33 -8.49 -4.15
N GLU A 69 -24.75 -8.95 -5.25
CA GLU A 69 -25.37 -9.92 -6.14
C GLU A 69 -24.90 -11.35 -5.84
N GLY A 70 -25.72 -12.35 -6.16
CA GLY A 70 -25.35 -13.76 -6.05
C GLY A 70 -25.61 -14.41 -4.68
N ASN A 71 -25.12 -15.64 -4.54
CA ASN A 71 -25.30 -16.44 -3.32
C ASN A 71 -24.23 -16.07 -2.29
N MET A 72 -24.57 -15.16 -1.38
CA MET A 72 -23.67 -14.75 -0.30
C MET A 72 -23.53 -15.84 0.77
N ALA A 73 -22.31 -16.08 1.24
CA ALA A 73 -22.02 -17.15 2.19
C ALA A 73 -22.44 -16.79 3.62
N LYS A 74 -22.99 -17.75 4.36
CA LYS A 74 -23.41 -17.56 5.76
C LYS A 74 -22.40 -18.08 6.78
N GLU A 75 -21.34 -18.72 6.30
CA GLU A 75 -20.18 -19.15 7.06
C GLU A 75 -18.93 -18.83 6.24
N TRP A 76 -17.80 -18.65 6.92
CA TRP A 76 -16.50 -18.54 6.28
C TRP A 76 -15.64 -19.72 6.69
N VAL A 77 -14.97 -20.33 5.71
CA VAL A 77 -14.02 -21.43 5.89
C VAL A 77 -12.76 -21.08 5.12
N GLY A 78 -11.60 -21.20 5.75
CA GLY A 78 -10.31 -20.99 5.12
C GLY A 78 -9.16 -21.69 5.84
N SER A 79 -7.97 -21.59 5.27
CA SER A 79 -6.72 -22.15 5.78
C SER A 79 -5.68 -21.05 6.01
N ALA A 80 -4.72 -21.31 6.89
CA ALA A 80 -3.56 -20.44 7.12
C ALA A 80 -2.35 -21.24 7.59
N TRP A 81 -1.16 -20.71 7.36
CA TRP A 81 0.06 -21.15 8.04
C TRP A 81 0.20 -20.44 9.39
N LYS A 82 1.02 -20.99 10.28
CA LYS A 82 1.44 -20.27 11.49
C LYS A 82 2.24 -19.04 11.09
N GLY A 83 1.98 -17.89 11.70
CA GLY A 83 2.64 -16.62 11.37
C GLY A 83 2.02 -15.86 10.20
N GLU A 84 1.01 -16.42 9.53
CA GLU A 84 0.33 -15.76 8.42
C GLU A 84 -0.79 -14.83 8.90
N ARG A 85 -1.01 -13.73 8.16
CA ARG A 85 -2.26 -12.97 8.22
C ARG A 85 -3.21 -13.43 7.13
N VAL A 86 -4.46 -13.70 7.49
CA VAL A 86 -5.53 -13.99 6.54
C VAL A 86 -6.61 -12.92 6.61
N ASN A 87 -7.18 -12.59 5.45
CA ASN A 87 -8.22 -11.59 5.30
C ASN A 87 -9.56 -12.24 4.93
N LEU A 88 -10.64 -11.65 5.44
CA LEU A 88 -12.02 -11.99 5.14
C LEU A 88 -12.80 -10.70 4.87
N GLN A 89 -13.90 -10.79 4.13
CA GLN A 89 -14.78 -9.64 3.93
C GLN A 89 -16.21 -10.00 4.28
N LEU A 90 -16.75 -9.33 5.29
CA LEU A 90 -18.18 -9.32 5.61
C LEU A 90 -18.85 -8.21 4.80
N VAL A 91 -20.09 -8.42 4.37
CA VAL A 91 -20.88 -7.41 3.68
C VAL A 91 -22.21 -7.22 4.39
N LEU A 92 -22.49 -5.97 4.73
CA LEU A 92 -23.72 -5.53 5.38
C LEU A 92 -24.52 -4.68 4.40
N TRP A 93 -25.81 -4.94 4.25
CA TRP A 93 -26.67 -4.12 3.38
C TRP A 93 -28.09 -4.07 3.92
N SER A 94 -28.80 -2.98 3.61
CA SER A 94 -30.17 -2.79 4.10
C SER A 94 -30.95 -1.83 3.23
N SER A 95 -32.21 -2.16 2.95
CA SER A 95 -33.16 -1.24 2.30
C SER A 95 -33.61 -0.12 3.23
N ASP A 96 -33.58 -0.35 4.55
CA ASP A 96 -33.97 0.61 5.60
C ASP A 96 -32.72 1.19 6.30
N PRO A 97 -32.78 2.38 6.91
CA PRO A 97 -31.67 2.89 7.70
C PRO A 97 -31.45 2.02 8.95
N VAL A 98 -30.18 1.75 9.29
CA VAL A 98 -29.80 0.96 10.47
C VAL A 98 -28.79 1.73 11.29
N ALA A 99 -29.11 1.93 12.58
CA ALA A 99 -28.29 2.74 13.49
C ALA A 99 -27.48 1.88 14.46
N THR A 100 -26.34 2.42 14.88
CA THR A 100 -25.46 1.88 15.93
C THR A 100 -25.06 0.43 15.64
N ILE A 101 -24.47 0.19 14.48
CA ILE A 101 -23.91 -1.11 14.10
C ILE A 101 -22.53 -1.25 14.72
N GLU A 102 -22.33 -2.35 15.41
CA GLU A 102 -21.04 -2.77 15.94
C GLU A 102 -20.74 -4.17 15.41
N VAL A 103 -19.49 -4.38 14.99
CA VAL A 103 -19.02 -5.66 14.46
C VAL A 103 -17.86 -6.14 15.33
N GLU A 104 -17.93 -7.39 15.75
CA GLU A 104 -16.91 -8.04 16.55
C GLU A 104 -16.56 -9.39 15.92
N LEU A 105 -15.27 -9.67 15.75
CA LEU A 105 -14.79 -11.02 15.45
C LEU A 105 -14.39 -11.67 16.78
N SER A 106 -15.10 -12.72 17.18
CA SER A 106 -14.81 -13.42 18.44
C SER A 106 -13.48 -14.14 18.38
N GLU A 107 -12.88 -14.38 19.55
CA GLU A 107 -11.69 -15.23 19.66
C GLU A 107 -11.94 -16.60 19.02
N LEU A 108 -10.95 -17.11 18.29
CA LEU A 108 -11.07 -18.40 17.65
C LEU A 108 -10.54 -19.48 18.59
N SER A 109 -11.39 -20.44 18.95
CA SER A 109 -11.06 -21.56 19.83
C SER A 109 -10.57 -22.75 18.99
N GLY A 110 -9.38 -23.23 19.28
CA GLY A 110 -8.73 -24.34 18.57
C GLY A 110 -8.53 -25.59 19.42
N PRO A 111 -7.71 -26.54 18.92
CA PRO A 111 -7.40 -27.80 19.60
C PRO A 111 -6.76 -27.56 20.97
N ASP A 112 -6.99 -28.49 21.90
CA ASP A 112 -6.37 -28.51 23.24
C ASP A 112 -6.54 -27.21 24.05
N GLY A 113 -7.60 -26.44 23.76
CA GLY A 113 -7.91 -25.19 24.44
C GLY A 113 -7.04 -24.01 24.00
N GLN A 114 -6.35 -24.12 22.86
CA GLN A 114 -5.63 -23.00 22.25
C GLN A 114 -6.60 -21.93 21.74
N ILE A 115 -6.16 -20.66 21.78
CA ILE A 115 -6.98 -19.52 21.41
C ILE A 115 -6.15 -18.58 20.52
N ILE A 116 -6.71 -18.22 19.37
CA ILE A 116 -6.28 -17.03 18.64
C ILE A 116 -7.02 -15.85 19.27
N ALA A 117 -6.29 -15.11 20.11
CA ALA A 117 -6.86 -14.09 20.98
C ALA A 117 -7.28 -12.83 20.22
N ALA A 118 -8.17 -12.02 20.82
CA ALA A 118 -8.74 -10.83 20.18
C ALA A 118 -7.70 -9.82 19.65
N LYS A 119 -6.51 -9.75 20.27
CA LYS A 119 -5.41 -8.88 19.82
C LYS A 119 -4.82 -9.26 18.45
N SER A 120 -5.06 -10.49 17.99
CA SER A 120 -4.68 -11.01 16.68
C SER A 120 -5.78 -10.80 15.63
N LEU A 121 -6.87 -10.13 16.00
CA LEU A 121 -8.07 -9.99 15.19
C LEU A 121 -8.29 -8.52 14.85
N GLY A 122 -8.50 -8.23 13.58
CA GLY A 122 -8.84 -6.91 13.06
C GLY A 122 -10.27 -6.86 12.57
N VAL A 123 -10.97 -5.77 12.86
CA VAL A 123 -12.29 -5.45 12.31
C VAL A 123 -12.23 -4.03 11.76
N HIS A 124 -12.48 -3.90 10.46
CA HIS A 124 -12.26 -2.66 9.72
C HIS A 124 -13.45 -2.35 8.81
N PRO A 125 -14.39 -1.49 9.24
CA PRO A 125 -15.42 -0.98 8.35
C PRO A 125 -14.77 -0.35 7.11
N VAL A 126 -15.10 -0.84 5.90
CA VAL A 126 -14.47 -0.35 4.68
C VAL A 126 -15.14 0.95 4.27
N ARG A 127 -14.36 2.04 4.18
CA ARG A 127 -14.84 3.36 3.77
C ARG A 127 -14.67 3.59 2.28
N TYR A 128 -15.49 4.50 1.75
CA TYR A 128 -15.50 4.86 0.34
C TYR A 128 -14.71 6.14 0.08
N VAL A 129 -13.91 6.13 -0.98
CA VAL A 129 -13.17 7.29 -1.48
C VAL A 129 -13.60 7.61 -2.92
N ILE A 130 -13.57 8.88 -3.31
CA ILE A 130 -13.79 9.24 -4.72
C ILE A 130 -12.64 8.72 -5.57
N THR A 131 -12.97 8.09 -6.68
CA THR A 131 -12.06 7.54 -7.68
C THR A 131 -12.45 8.00 -9.08
N ASP A 132 -11.59 7.77 -10.07
CA ASP A 132 -11.88 7.95 -11.50
C ASP A 132 -11.68 6.63 -12.29
N GLU A 133 -11.31 6.72 -13.57
CA GLU A 133 -11.11 5.60 -14.50
C GLU A 133 -9.73 5.67 -15.18
N PHE A 134 -9.30 4.58 -15.83
CA PHE A 134 -7.97 4.48 -16.43
C PHE A 134 -7.72 5.45 -17.59
N LEU A 135 -8.73 5.72 -18.44
CA LEU A 135 -8.61 6.58 -19.64
C LEU A 135 -7.38 6.22 -20.51
N ASN A 136 -6.41 7.13 -20.59
CA ASN A 136 -5.16 6.96 -21.34
C ASN A 136 -3.95 6.66 -20.42
N GLY A 137 -4.19 6.43 -19.13
CA GLY A 137 -3.12 6.23 -18.15
C GLY A 137 -2.48 7.55 -17.71
N CYS A 138 -1.16 7.67 -17.92
CA CYS A 138 -0.36 8.84 -17.56
C CYS A 138 -0.80 10.12 -18.28
N GLY A 139 -0.66 11.26 -17.59
CA GLY A 139 -0.78 12.60 -18.18
C GLY A 139 -1.82 13.45 -17.48
N TRP A 140 -1.83 14.75 -17.80
CA TRP A 140 -2.71 15.70 -17.11
C TRP A 140 -4.19 15.27 -17.12
N ARG A 141 -4.83 15.42 -15.98
CA ARG A 141 -6.23 15.05 -15.73
C ARG A 141 -6.98 16.24 -15.14
N ASP A 142 -8.09 16.57 -15.78
CA ASP A 142 -9.01 17.58 -15.29
C ASP A 142 -10.19 16.89 -14.56
N LYS A 143 -10.17 16.96 -13.23
CA LYS A 143 -11.16 16.33 -12.35
C LYS A 143 -12.60 16.81 -12.57
N ASP A 144 -12.78 17.96 -13.20
CA ASP A 144 -14.09 18.53 -13.51
C ASP A 144 -14.70 17.93 -14.80
N THR A 145 -13.88 17.24 -15.59
CA THR A 145 -14.28 16.64 -16.88
C THR A 145 -14.33 15.11 -16.88
N ILE A 146 -13.67 14.48 -15.91
CA ILE A 146 -13.56 13.02 -15.79
C ILE A 146 -14.67 12.52 -14.85
N ALA A 147 -15.28 11.39 -15.20
CA ALA A 147 -16.29 10.76 -14.38
C ALA A 147 -15.72 10.40 -12.99
N ALA A 148 -16.49 10.68 -11.95
CA ALA A 148 -16.15 10.35 -10.57
C ALA A 148 -17.00 9.16 -10.11
N PHE A 149 -16.42 8.25 -9.33
CA PHE A 149 -17.11 7.10 -8.72
C PHE A 149 -16.71 6.98 -7.25
N LEU A 150 -17.39 6.11 -6.50
CA LEU A 150 -16.92 5.70 -5.17
C LEU A 150 -16.22 4.35 -5.27
N ALA A 151 -15.08 4.21 -4.61
CA ALA A 151 -14.38 2.94 -4.41
C ALA A 151 -14.32 2.62 -2.92
N ALA A 152 -14.76 1.41 -2.55
CA ALA A 152 -14.49 0.84 -1.23
C ALA A 152 -13.00 0.52 -1.15
N ASP A 153 -12.24 1.16 -0.27
CA ASP A 153 -10.77 0.95 -0.19
C ASP A 153 -10.17 1.15 1.20
N ILE A 154 -10.63 2.14 1.97
CA ILE A 154 -10.01 2.53 3.23
C ILE A 154 -10.42 1.56 4.35
N LEU A 155 -9.45 0.99 5.07
CA LEU A 155 -9.71 0.12 6.21
C LEU A 155 -9.71 0.95 7.50
N GLU A 156 -10.90 1.35 7.94
CA GLU A 156 -11.09 2.17 9.14
C GLU A 156 -10.76 1.40 10.43
N THR A 157 -10.43 2.12 11.49
CA THR A 157 -10.30 1.51 12.83
C THR A 157 -11.68 1.04 13.32
N ASN A 158 -11.74 -0.07 14.06
CA ASN A 158 -13.02 -0.58 14.55
C ASN A 158 -13.78 0.50 15.32
N GLN A 159 -14.98 0.82 14.83
CA GLN A 159 -15.86 1.82 15.42
C GLN A 159 -17.31 1.50 15.10
N VAL A 160 -18.21 2.04 15.92
CA VAL A 160 -19.64 1.99 15.66
C VAL A 160 -19.99 2.86 14.45
N PHE A 161 -20.83 2.34 13.55
CA PHE A 161 -21.28 3.09 12.37
C PHE A 161 -22.78 2.92 12.09
N ASN A 162 -23.29 3.71 11.15
CA ASN A 162 -24.67 3.63 10.69
C ASN A 162 -24.70 3.24 9.21
N LEU A 163 -25.75 2.54 8.80
CA LEU A 163 -26.10 2.36 7.39
C LEU A 163 -27.25 3.30 7.02
N LYS A 164 -27.08 4.02 5.91
CA LYS A 164 -28.21 4.73 5.29
C LYS A 164 -29.11 3.70 4.60
N GLU A 165 -30.36 4.08 4.34
CA GLU A 165 -31.24 3.26 3.52
C GLU A 165 -30.63 2.99 2.14
N ARG A 166 -30.83 1.77 1.64
CA ARG A 166 -30.39 1.35 0.29
C ARG A 166 -28.89 1.55 0.09
N THR A 167 -28.12 1.14 1.09
CA THR A 167 -26.65 1.15 1.03
C THR A 167 -26.06 -0.17 1.46
N THR A 168 -24.82 -0.38 0.99
CA THR A 168 -23.97 -1.52 1.31
C THR A 168 -22.70 -1.03 2.00
N ARG A 169 -22.21 -1.82 2.95
CA ARG A 169 -20.96 -1.59 3.68
C ARG A 169 -20.20 -2.89 3.83
N PRO A 170 -19.03 -3.01 3.20
CA PRO A 170 -18.09 -4.06 3.54
C PRO A 170 -17.44 -3.78 4.89
N VAL A 171 -17.06 -4.86 5.56
CA VAL A 171 -16.23 -4.85 6.76
C VAL A 171 -15.11 -5.86 6.50
N TRP A 172 -13.90 -5.34 6.40
CA TRP A 172 -12.70 -6.15 6.25
C TRP A 172 -12.32 -6.71 7.62
N LEU A 173 -12.00 -7.99 7.64
CA LEU A 173 -11.63 -8.73 8.83
C LEU A 173 -10.25 -9.31 8.62
N THR A 174 -9.46 -9.30 9.67
CA THR A 174 -8.07 -9.74 9.62
C THR A 174 -7.79 -10.72 10.76
N ILE A 175 -7.10 -11.81 10.47
CA ILE A 175 -6.65 -12.80 11.47
C ILE A 175 -5.13 -12.95 11.33
N ASP A 176 -4.39 -12.41 12.29
CA ASP A 176 -2.94 -12.62 12.45
C ASP A 176 -2.70 -13.92 13.23
N VAL A 177 -2.48 -15.03 12.51
CA VAL A 177 -2.22 -16.34 13.11
C VAL A 177 -0.87 -16.30 13.83
N PRO A 178 -0.81 -16.51 15.15
CA PRO A 178 0.46 -16.50 15.86
C PRO A 178 1.42 -17.56 15.31
N ALA A 179 2.72 -17.25 15.21
CA ALA A 179 3.75 -18.23 14.85
C ALA A 179 3.76 -19.45 15.81
N SER A 180 3.36 -19.24 17.06
CA SER A 180 3.23 -20.29 18.07
C SER A 180 1.90 -21.07 18.03
N ALA A 181 1.01 -20.80 17.07
CA ALA A 181 -0.28 -21.49 16.99
C ALA A 181 -0.09 -23.00 16.82
N VAL A 182 -0.93 -23.77 17.49
CA VAL A 182 -1.00 -25.22 17.29
C VAL A 182 -1.80 -25.50 16.03
N ALA A 183 -1.34 -26.44 15.20
CA ALA A 183 -2.06 -26.80 13.98
C ALA A 183 -3.42 -27.45 14.30
N GLY A 184 -4.41 -27.20 13.45
CA GLY A 184 -5.76 -27.74 13.55
C GLY A 184 -6.83 -26.67 13.31
N VAL A 185 -8.10 -27.06 13.51
CA VAL A 185 -9.24 -26.20 13.21
C VAL A 185 -9.58 -25.29 14.39
N TYR A 186 -9.62 -24.00 14.14
CA TYR A 186 -10.07 -22.96 15.06
C TYR A 186 -11.44 -22.46 14.63
N THR A 187 -12.37 -22.34 15.58
CA THR A 187 -13.73 -21.88 15.30
C THR A 187 -14.09 -20.65 16.12
N GLY A 188 -14.81 -19.72 15.49
CA GLY A 188 -15.29 -18.48 16.09
C GLY A 188 -16.50 -17.95 15.31
N SER A 189 -16.81 -16.67 15.48
CA SER A 189 -17.92 -16.04 14.79
C SER A 189 -17.73 -14.54 14.63
N VAL A 190 -18.28 -14.00 13.55
CA VAL A 190 -18.53 -12.57 13.42
C VAL A 190 -19.89 -12.25 14.03
N ASN A 191 -19.89 -11.40 15.05
CA ASN A 191 -21.09 -10.90 15.72
C ASN A 191 -21.38 -9.49 15.22
N VAL A 192 -22.60 -9.25 14.76
CA VAL A 192 -23.07 -7.95 14.30
C VAL A 192 -24.25 -7.52 15.16
N SER A 193 -24.02 -6.55 16.03
CA SER A 193 -25.07 -5.97 16.89
C SER A 193 -25.58 -4.66 16.29
N ARG A 194 -26.84 -4.32 16.60
CA ARG A 194 -27.48 -3.09 16.08
C ARG A 194 -28.60 -2.59 16.97
N GLN A 195 -28.83 -1.28 16.97
CA GLN A 195 -29.88 -0.68 17.78
C GLN A 195 -31.28 -1.17 17.33
N GLY A 196 -32.04 -1.72 18.27
CA GLY A 196 -33.45 -2.10 18.07
C GLY A 196 -33.67 -3.31 17.15
N GLY A 197 -32.61 -3.98 16.72
CA GLY A 197 -32.65 -5.18 15.90
C GLY A 197 -32.24 -6.45 16.66
N ARG A 198 -32.34 -7.60 15.99
CA ARG A 198 -31.69 -8.83 16.45
C ARG A 198 -30.25 -8.85 15.94
N ASP A 199 -29.35 -9.30 16.80
CA ASP A 199 -27.96 -9.56 16.45
C ASP A 199 -27.86 -10.66 15.40
N VAL A 200 -26.85 -10.57 14.55
CA VAL A 200 -26.52 -11.58 13.55
C VAL A 200 -25.18 -12.20 13.94
N GLN A 201 -25.13 -13.52 13.94
CA GLN A 201 -23.91 -14.28 14.21
C GLN A 201 -23.60 -15.16 13.01
N LEU A 202 -22.38 -15.04 12.48
CA LEU A 202 -21.91 -15.74 11.28
C LEU A 202 -20.67 -16.59 11.64
N PRO A 203 -20.69 -17.91 11.45
CA PRO A 203 -19.57 -18.78 11.82
C PRO A 203 -18.30 -18.52 11.00
N VAL A 204 -17.15 -18.66 11.67
CA VAL A 204 -15.81 -18.62 11.07
C VAL A 204 -15.07 -19.90 11.46
N SER A 205 -14.49 -20.59 10.47
CA SER A 205 -13.64 -21.77 10.67
C SER A 205 -12.31 -21.57 9.95
N LEU A 206 -11.21 -21.62 10.69
CA LEU A 206 -9.85 -21.47 10.18
C LEU A 206 -9.04 -22.74 10.45
N GLU A 207 -8.56 -23.41 9.41
CA GLU A 207 -7.57 -24.48 9.54
C GLU A 207 -6.15 -23.91 9.58
N VAL A 208 -5.51 -23.98 10.76
CA VAL A 208 -4.09 -23.68 10.88
C VAL A 208 -3.30 -24.92 10.47
N GLN A 209 -2.66 -24.87 9.32
CA GLN A 209 -1.83 -25.94 8.77
C GLN A 209 -0.52 -26.05 9.56
N ASN A 210 0.11 -27.23 9.58
CA ASN A 210 1.39 -27.45 10.26
C ASN A 210 2.59 -26.97 9.44
N MET A 211 2.48 -25.74 8.92
CA MET A 211 3.49 -25.01 8.17
C MET A 211 3.70 -23.65 8.83
N GLU A 212 4.87 -23.07 8.65
CA GLU A 212 5.26 -21.82 9.29
C GLU A 212 5.71 -20.81 8.23
N LEU A 213 5.07 -19.65 8.25
CA LEU A 213 5.50 -18.48 7.52
C LEU A 213 6.42 -17.65 8.44
N PRO A 214 7.65 -17.31 8.01
CA PRO A 214 8.54 -16.47 8.81
C PRO A 214 7.93 -15.10 9.12
N ALA A 215 8.51 -14.39 10.08
CA ALA A 215 8.14 -13.00 10.34
C ALA A 215 8.50 -12.10 9.13
N PRO A 216 7.80 -10.96 8.91
CA PRO A 216 8.04 -10.07 7.77
C PRO A 216 9.49 -9.62 7.56
N ALA A 217 10.24 -9.44 8.65
CA ALA A 217 11.67 -9.08 8.62
C ALA A 217 12.56 -10.13 7.93
N ASP A 218 12.12 -11.40 7.93
CA ASP A 218 12.82 -12.55 7.37
C ASP A 218 12.27 -13.00 6.01
N TRP A 219 11.24 -12.32 5.48
CA TRP A 219 10.75 -12.58 4.13
C TRP A 219 11.82 -12.23 3.10
N SER A 220 12.00 -13.13 2.13
CA SER A 220 12.92 -12.96 1.00
C SER A 220 12.44 -11.90 0.00
N PHE A 221 11.13 -11.67 -0.11
CA PHE A 221 10.54 -10.71 -1.03
C PHE A 221 11.11 -9.30 -0.83
N HIS A 222 11.63 -8.74 -1.92
CA HIS A 222 12.16 -7.38 -1.98
C HIS A 222 11.06 -6.37 -2.30
N LEU A 223 10.38 -5.88 -1.27
CA LEU A 223 9.39 -4.81 -1.40
C LEU A 223 10.06 -3.43 -1.29
N ASP A 224 9.78 -2.57 -2.28
CA ASP A 224 10.13 -1.15 -2.24
C ASP A 224 8.92 -0.23 -2.55
N LEU A 225 8.28 0.31 -1.51
CA LEU A 225 7.24 1.35 -1.62
C LEU A 225 7.76 2.70 -1.12
N TRP A 226 7.90 3.70 -1.99
CA TRP A 226 8.62 4.92 -1.60
C TRP A 226 7.83 5.80 -0.61
N GLN A 227 8.49 6.18 0.48
CA GLN A 227 7.87 6.90 1.60
C GLN A 227 8.02 8.40 1.44
N ASN A 228 6.94 9.15 1.73
CA ASN A 228 6.90 10.61 1.69
C ASN A 228 6.55 11.17 3.08
N PRO A 229 7.55 11.48 3.92
CA PRO A 229 7.31 12.07 5.24
C PRO A 229 6.71 13.48 5.15
N PHE A 230 7.01 14.24 4.08
CA PHE A 230 6.52 15.62 3.91
C PHE A 230 4.98 15.69 3.84
N ALA A 231 4.33 14.68 3.25
CA ALA A 231 2.88 14.57 3.20
C ALA A 231 2.23 14.45 4.59
N VAL A 232 2.91 13.78 5.53
CA VAL A 232 2.41 13.61 6.90
C VAL A 232 2.52 14.90 7.69
N ALA A 233 3.66 15.59 7.62
CA ALA A 233 3.81 16.90 8.24
C ALA A 233 2.74 17.90 7.76
N ARG A 234 2.51 17.95 6.44
CA ARG A 234 1.50 18.83 5.84
C ARG A 234 0.08 18.46 6.26
N TYR A 235 -0.30 17.19 6.17
CA TYR A 235 -1.67 16.77 6.44
C TYR A 235 -2.08 17.01 7.90
N TYR A 236 -1.17 16.73 8.83
CA TYR A 236 -1.43 16.92 10.27
C TYR A 236 -1.13 18.33 10.79
N ASP A 237 -0.68 19.24 9.91
CA ASP A 237 -0.30 20.61 10.26
C ASP A 237 0.72 20.67 11.42
N VAL A 238 1.79 19.88 11.30
CA VAL A 238 2.88 19.82 12.29
C VAL A 238 4.20 20.28 11.68
N GLU A 239 5.08 20.80 12.53
CA GLU A 239 6.41 21.21 12.10
C GLU A 239 7.19 20.01 11.54
N LEU A 240 7.71 20.18 10.32
CA LEU A 240 8.49 19.17 9.63
C LEU A 240 9.73 18.79 10.47
N TRP A 241 9.97 17.48 10.60
CA TRP A 241 11.04 16.88 11.42
C TRP A 241 10.95 17.08 12.95
N SER A 242 9.88 17.67 13.46
CA SER A 242 9.63 17.71 14.90
C SER A 242 9.38 16.31 15.48
N ASP A 243 9.57 16.16 16.80
CA ASP A 243 9.23 14.92 17.51
C ASP A 243 7.80 14.47 17.22
N LYS A 244 6.86 15.43 17.11
CA LYS A 244 5.47 15.11 16.81
C LYS A 244 5.28 14.55 15.40
N HIS A 245 5.99 15.11 14.42
CA HIS A 245 5.99 14.58 13.06
C HIS A 245 6.56 13.16 13.01
N LEU A 246 7.67 12.89 13.69
CA LEU A 246 8.24 11.54 13.75
C LEU A 246 7.34 10.54 14.47
N GLU A 247 6.69 10.94 15.56
CA GLU A 247 5.71 10.12 16.27
C GLU A 247 4.56 9.72 15.35
N LEU A 248 4.08 10.64 14.52
CA LEU A 248 3.03 10.37 13.53
C LEU A 248 3.54 9.47 12.39
N MET A 249 4.79 9.61 11.97
CA MET A 249 5.39 8.77 10.91
C MET A 249 5.65 7.33 11.33
N LYS A 250 6.01 7.11 12.61
CA LYS A 250 6.38 5.79 13.12
C LYS A 250 5.38 4.67 12.79
N PRO A 251 4.07 4.78 13.09
CA PRO A 251 3.11 3.71 12.79
C PRO A 251 2.93 3.42 11.30
N TYR A 252 3.18 4.40 10.41
CA TYR A 252 3.22 4.14 8.96
C TYR A 252 4.42 3.29 8.57
N LEU A 253 5.59 3.56 9.16
CA LEU A 253 6.80 2.77 8.91
C LEU A 253 6.68 1.37 9.50
N GLU A 254 6.05 1.21 10.67
CA GLU A 254 5.78 -0.10 11.27
C GLU A 254 4.80 -0.90 10.41
N MET A 255 3.70 -0.30 9.95
CA MET A 255 2.78 -0.94 9.00
C MET A 255 3.50 -1.38 7.72
N LEU A 256 4.40 -0.54 7.20
CA LEU A 256 5.17 -0.83 5.99
C LEU A 256 6.21 -1.95 6.22
N ALA A 257 6.87 -1.96 7.38
CA ALA A 257 7.77 -3.04 7.79
C ALA A 257 7.04 -4.38 7.95
N ASP A 258 5.83 -4.36 8.51
CA ASP A 258 4.96 -5.54 8.67
C ASP A 258 4.45 -6.10 7.33
N ALA A 259 4.60 -5.36 6.22
CA ALA A 259 4.39 -5.84 4.85
C ALA A 259 5.68 -6.32 4.16
N GLY A 260 6.82 -6.27 4.85
CA GLY A 260 8.09 -6.79 4.35
C GLY A 260 8.95 -5.78 3.58
N GLN A 261 8.74 -4.47 3.75
CA GLN A 261 9.55 -3.42 3.13
C GLN A 261 11.05 -3.60 3.40
N LYS A 262 11.88 -3.44 2.36
CA LYS A 262 13.35 -3.57 2.44
C LYS A 262 14.08 -2.23 2.35
N CYS A 263 13.46 -1.22 1.75
CA CYS A 263 14.13 0.01 1.34
C CYS A 263 13.65 1.25 2.10
N ILE A 264 14.58 2.07 2.57
CA ILE A 264 14.31 3.41 3.11
C ILE A 264 14.48 4.42 1.98
N THR A 265 13.45 5.21 1.69
CA THR A 265 13.52 6.32 0.73
C THR A 265 14.14 7.54 1.39
N THR A 266 15.17 8.13 0.78
CA THR A 266 15.78 9.38 1.24
C THR A 266 15.93 10.37 0.08
N SER A 267 15.64 11.65 0.34
CA SER A 267 15.87 12.75 -0.60
C SER A 267 17.15 13.49 -0.24
N ILE A 268 18.24 13.23 -0.98
CA ILE A 268 19.55 13.84 -0.71
C ILE A 268 19.72 15.24 -1.31
N LEU A 269 18.71 15.70 -2.06
CA LEU A 269 18.63 17.06 -2.60
C LEU A 269 17.19 17.57 -2.62
N HIS A 270 17.01 18.85 -2.91
CA HIS A 270 15.69 19.47 -3.05
C HIS A 270 15.01 19.12 -4.39
N ARG A 271 13.77 18.58 -4.33
CA ARG A 271 12.93 18.21 -5.48
C ARG A 271 13.58 17.19 -6.45
N PRO A 272 13.96 15.98 -5.98
CA PRO A 272 14.52 14.95 -6.85
C PRO A 272 13.62 14.57 -8.04
N TRP A 273 12.29 14.64 -7.85
CA TRP A 273 11.29 14.37 -8.88
C TRP A 273 10.57 15.63 -9.42
N GLY A 274 11.21 16.80 -9.35
CA GLY A 274 10.64 18.04 -9.91
C GLY A 274 9.33 18.53 -9.26
N GLY A 275 8.92 17.94 -8.13
CA GLY A 275 7.69 18.29 -7.43
C GLY A 275 6.42 17.69 -8.05
N GLN A 276 6.51 16.48 -8.61
CA GLN A 276 5.38 15.79 -9.26
C GLN A 276 4.20 15.49 -8.32
N THR A 277 4.47 15.20 -7.05
CA THR A 277 3.48 14.94 -5.98
C THR A 277 2.78 16.21 -5.49
N TYR A 278 1.75 16.09 -4.65
CA TYR A 278 1.16 17.24 -3.96
C TYR A 278 2.20 17.84 -2.99
N ASP A 279 2.74 17.00 -2.11
CA ASP A 279 3.81 17.35 -1.18
C ASP A 279 5.17 17.01 -1.79
N GLN A 280 5.95 18.04 -2.07
CA GLN A 280 7.24 17.92 -2.72
C GLN A 280 8.30 17.45 -1.73
N PHE A 281 9.23 16.61 -2.20
CA PHE A 281 10.37 16.20 -1.38
C PHE A 281 11.37 17.34 -1.26
N GLU A 282 11.64 17.74 -0.02
CA GLU A 282 12.76 18.62 0.31
C GLU A 282 14.03 17.81 0.58
N SER A 283 15.17 18.49 0.72
CA SER A 283 16.43 17.83 1.01
C SER A 283 16.49 17.41 2.48
N MET A 284 16.79 16.15 2.76
CA MET A 284 17.14 15.64 4.09
C MET A 284 18.60 15.94 4.46
N ILE A 285 19.37 16.48 3.52
CA ILE A 285 20.76 16.89 3.74
C ILE A 285 20.84 18.39 3.44
N GLN A 286 21.34 19.19 4.37
CA GLN A 286 21.57 20.61 4.08
C GLN A 286 22.86 20.75 3.27
N TRP A 287 22.79 21.38 2.10
CA TRP A 287 23.97 21.68 1.28
C TRP A 287 24.37 23.14 1.49
N THR A 288 25.59 23.38 1.95
CA THR A 288 26.14 24.72 2.16
C THR A 288 27.43 24.90 1.38
N HIS A 289 27.45 25.88 0.48
CA HIS A 289 28.65 26.30 -0.24
C HIS A 289 29.30 27.48 0.51
N LYS A 290 30.53 27.28 1.00
CA LYS A 290 31.27 28.22 1.86
C LYS A 290 32.14 29.24 1.09
N GLY A 291 32.01 29.27 -0.24
CA GLY A 291 32.95 29.97 -1.12
C GLY A 291 34.24 29.16 -1.34
N ASN A 292 35.08 29.59 -2.29
CA ASN A 292 36.35 28.93 -2.65
C ASN A 292 36.26 27.41 -2.94
N GLN A 293 35.12 26.92 -3.45
CA GLN A 293 34.85 25.49 -3.72
C GLN A 293 34.78 24.61 -2.46
N GLU A 294 34.62 25.20 -1.28
CA GLU A 294 34.43 24.47 -0.02
C GLU A 294 32.95 24.19 0.22
N TRP A 295 32.64 22.96 0.61
CA TRP A 295 31.27 22.49 0.87
C TRP A 295 31.13 21.91 2.27
N GLU A 296 29.99 22.17 2.89
CA GLU A 296 29.54 21.54 4.14
C GLU A 296 28.18 20.88 3.92
N PHE A 297 28.02 19.69 4.50
CA PHE A 297 26.78 18.91 4.45
C PHE A 297 26.33 18.55 5.86
N ASP A 298 25.10 18.91 6.22
CA ASP A 298 24.47 18.49 7.46
C ASP A 298 23.53 17.32 7.21
N TYR A 299 23.82 16.18 7.83
CA TYR A 299 23.09 14.93 7.68
C TYR A 299 22.08 14.69 8.81
N SER A 300 21.84 15.66 9.71
CA SER A 300 21.02 15.44 10.92
C SER A 300 19.61 14.92 10.61
N ILE A 301 18.94 15.49 9.60
CA ILE A 301 17.60 15.03 9.19
C ILE A 301 17.65 13.67 8.49
N PHE A 302 18.64 13.45 7.62
CA PHE A 302 18.88 12.16 7.00
C PHE A 302 19.08 11.05 8.04
N ASP A 303 19.90 11.31 9.05
CA ASP A 303 20.17 10.38 10.15
C ASP A 303 18.91 10.08 10.96
N GLN A 304 18.20 11.13 11.39
CA GLN A 304 16.97 11.02 12.17
C GLN A 304 15.91 10.20 11.44
N TRP A 305 15.77 10.39 10.12
CA TRP A 305 14.83 9.64 9.30
C TRP A 305 15.24 8.18 9.09
N VAL A 306 16.52 7.92 8.78
CA VAL A 306 17.04 6.56 8.59
C VAL A 306 16.94 5.76 9.88
N GLU A 307 17.28 6.36 11.03
CA GLU A 307 17.15 5.73 12.35
C GLU A 307 15.69 5.40 12.67
N LEU A 308 14.75 6.32 12.42
CA LEU A 308 13.32 6.06 12.62
C LEU A 308 12.83 4.85 11.79
N ALA A 309 13.22 4.77 10.52
CA ALA A 309 12.82 3.67 9.65
C ALA A 309 13.48 2.34 10.06
N MET A 310 14.74 2.36 10.50
CA MET A 310 15.41 1.18 11.03
C MET A 310 14.78 0.70 12.34
N ASP A 311 14.42 1.61 13.25
CA ASP A 311 13.73 1.31 14.50
C ASP A 311 12.34 0.70 14.26
N ALA A 312 11.67 1.08 13.17
CA ALA A 312 10.42 0.49 12.72
C ALA A 312 10.59 -0.89 12.04
N GLY A 313 11.83 -1.32 11.75
CA GLY A 313 12.14 -2.64 11.19
C GLY A 313 12.67 -2.65 9.75
N ILE A 314 12.75 -1.49 9.07
CA ILE A 314 13.21 -1.39 7.68
C ILE A 314 14.73 -1.18 7.66
N THR A 315 15.51 -2.24 7.47
CA THR A 315 16.96 -2.23 7.77
C THR A 315 17.87 -2.69 6.63
N LYS A 316 17.33 -3.04 5.47
CA LYS A 316 18.08 -3.76 4.43
C LYS A 316 18.78 -2.83 3.46
N GLN A 317 18.12 -1.75 3.03
CA GLN A 317 18.60 -0.86 1.97
C GLN A 317 18.19 0.60 2.23
N ILE A 318 19.06 1.55 1.89
CA ILE A 318 18.78 3.00 1.91
C ILE A 318 18.94 3.53 0.49
N ASN A 319 17.84 3.94 -0.13
CA ASN A 319 17.81 4.52 -1.47
C ASN A 319 17.93 6.04 -1.40
N CYS A 320 19.01 6.59 -1.96
CA CYS A 320 19.32 8.03 -1.98
C CYS A 320 18.95 8.66 -3.32
N TYR A 321 17.84 9.39 -3.35
CA TYR A 321 17.32 10.09 -4.53
C TYR A 321 17.70 11.57 -4.53
N SER A 322 18.33 12.12 -5.57
CA SER A 322 18.99 11.43 -6.67
C SER A 322 20.16 12.26 -7.17
N MET A 323 21.18 11.64 -7.78
CA MET A 323 22.27 12.33 -8.46
C MET A 323 21.91 12.80 -9.88
N VAL A 324 20.72 12.43 -10.35
CA VAL A 324 20.17 12.78 -11.66
C VAL A 324 18.72 13.26 -11.49
N PRO A 325 18.49 14.38 -10.78
CA PRO A 325 17.14 14.88 -10.52
C PRO A 325 16.46 15.38 -11.78
N TRP A 326 15.13 15.38 -11.80
CA TRP A 326 14.35 15.90 -12.93
C TRP A 326 14.74 17.37 -13.19
N GLY A 327 15.18 17.67 -14.42
CA GLY A 327 15.70 18.99 -14.79
C GLY A 327 17.16 19.26 -14.42
N ASN A 328 17.90 18.29 -13.86
CA ASN A 328 19.32 18.38 -13.52
C ASN A 328 19.66 19.56 -12.58
N GLN A 329 18.72 19.94 -11.71
CA GLN A 329 18.89 21.07 -10.79
C GLN A 329 19.43 20.64 -9.43
N VAL A 330 20.40 21.39 -8.92
CA VAL A 330 20.88 21.27 -7.53
C VAL A 330 20.71 22.62 -6.84
N ARG A 331 20.06 22.59 -5.67
CA ARG A 331 19.86 23.77 -4.81
C ARG A 331 20.72 23.65 -3.56
N TYR A 332 21.41 24.72 -3.20
CA TYR A 332 22.24 24.81 -1.99
C TYR A 332 22.18 26.22 -1.39
N PHE A 333 22.50 26.34 -0.11
CA PHE A 333 22.68 27.64 0.54
C PHE A 333 24.09 28.15 0.25
N ASP A 334 24.20 29.37 -0.27
CA ASP A 334 25.48 30.00 -0.59
C ASP A 334 25.82 31.07 0.45
N THR A 335 26.96 30.93 1.13
CA THR A 335 27.32 31.86 2.21
C THR A 335 27.73 33.24 1.71
N ASP A 336 28.23 33.34 0.48
CA ASP A 336 28.66 34.61 -0.10
C ASP A 336 27.45 35.52 -0.40
N SER A 337 26.36 34.95 -0.92
CA SER A 337 25.09 35.66 -1.14
C SER A 337 24.12 35.64 0.05
N ALA A 338 24.35 34.75 1.02
CA ALA A 338 23.46 34.47 2.16
C ALA A 338 22.03 34.08 1.74
N ASP A 339 21.90 33.38 0.61
CA ASP A 339 20.61 32.93 0.05
C ASP A 339 20.76 31.55 -0.63
N TYR A 340 19.64 30.94 -1.00
CA TYR A 340 19.61 29.73 -1.79
C TYR A 340 19.91 30.01 -3.26
N VAL A 341 20.84 29.23 -3.83
CA VAL A 341 21.18 29.22 -5.25
C VAL A 341 20.75 27.89 -5.85
N THR A 342 20.12 27.94 -7.02
CA THR A 342 19.82 26.76 -7.85
C THR A 342 20.65 26.81 -9.11
N VAL A 343 21.39 25.74 -9.38
CA VAL A 343 22.19 25.58 -10.60
C VAL A 343 21.72 24.38 -11.39
N GLU A 344 21.82 24.45 -12.71
CA GLU A 344 21.66 23.30 -13.59
C GLU A 344 23.03 22.64 -13.82
N VAL A 345 23.13 21.36 -13.52
CA VAL A 345 24.38 20.58 -13.63
C VAL A 345 24.14 19.31 -14.45
N THR A 346 24.52 19.35 -15.72
CA THR A 346 24.39 18.18 -16.61
C THR A 346 25.38 17.07 -16.23
N PRO A 347 24.93 15.81 -16.06
CA PRO A 347 25.82 14.68 -15.82
C PRO A 347 26.99 14.62 -16.82
N GLY A 348 28.20 14.37 -16.30
CA GLY A 348 29.43 14.33 -17.10
C GLY A 348 30.16 15.67 -17.28
N SER A 349 29.48 16.80 -17.04
CA SER A 349 30.09 18.15 -17.09
C SER A 349 31.12 18.39 -15.96
N LYS A 350 31.92 19.46 -16.09
CA LYS A 350 32.89 19.83 -15.04
C LYS A 350 32.17 20.36 -13.80
N GLU A 351 31.08 21.08 -14.02
CA GLU A 351 30.22 21.69 -13.01
C GLU A 351 29.52 20.61 -12.18
N TYR A 352 29.02 19.56 -12.85
CA TYR A 352 28.46 18.38 -12.17
C TYR A 352 29.48 17.72 -11.25
N LYS A 353 30.70 17.47 -11.75
CA LYS A 353 31.78 16.89 -10.93
C LYS A 353 32.15 17.80 -9.76
N ALA A 354 32.25 19.10 -9.97
CA ALA A 354 32.61 20.07 -8.93
C ALA A 354 31.59 20.15 -7.78
N VAL A 355 30.30 19.89 -8.07
CA VAL A 355 29.23 19.87 -7.07
C VAL A 355 29.15 18.50 -6.37
N TRP A 356 29.22 17.40 -7.13
CA TRP A 356 28.98 16.06 -6.59
C TRP A 356 30.20 15.41 -5.95
N GLU A 357 31.43 15.66 -6.42
CA GLU A 357 32.63 15.04 -5.84
C GLU A 357 32.80 15.36 -4.33
N PRO A 358 32.71 16.63 -3.88
CA PRO A 358 32.82 16.94 -2.45
C PRO A 358 31.73 16.29 -1.60
N PHE A 359 30.49 16.25 -2.12
CA PHE A 359 29.37 15.58 -1.47
C PHE A 359 29.63 14.10 -1.30
N LEU A 360 30.01 13.39 -2.38
CA LEU A 360 30.23 11.95 -2.35
C LEU A 360 31.33 11.56 -1.37
N VAL A 361 32.44 12.30 -1.33
CA VAL A 361 33.53 12.02 -0.39
C VAL A 361 33.07 12.18 1.06
N GLN A 362 32.39 13.28 1.40
CA GLN A 362 31.90 13.52 2.75
C GLN A 362 30.79 12.53 3.14
N PHE A 363 29.87 12.26 2.22
CA PHE A 363 28.75 11.35 2.45
C PHE A 363 29.23 9.91 2.66
N ARG A 364 30.18 9.42 1.86
CA ARG A 364 30.83 8.12 2.10
C ARG A 364 31.42 8.03 3.50
N ASN A 365 32.14 9.07 3.95
CA ASN A 365 32.75 9.07 5.28
C ASN A 365 31.70 9.10 6.39
N HIS A 366 30.63 9.87 6.21
CA HIS A 366 29.48 9.89 7.13
C HIS A 366 28.82 8.52 7.23
N LEU A 367 28.46 7.91 6.10
CA LEU A 367 27.87 6.57 6.04
C LEU A 367 28.77 5.51 6.66
N ALA A 368 30.09 5.59 6.46
CA ALA A 368 31.05 4.69 7.09
C ALA A 368 31.07 4.85 8.63
N GLN A 369 30.97 6.07 9.15
CA GLN A 369 30.89 6.34 10.59
C GLN A 369 29.59 5.80 11.20
N LYS A 370 28.48 5.89 10.47
CA LYS A 370 27.18 5.34 10.88
C LYS A 370 27.07 3.82 10.70
N GLY A 371 28.00 3.20 9.95
CA GLY A 371 27.93 1.78 9.61
C GLY A 371 26.88 1.44 8.55
N TRP A 372 26.48 2.43 7.73
CA TRP A 372 25.42 2.32 6.73
C TRP A 372 25.92 2.14 5.30
N LEU A 373 27.24 2.30 5.07
CA LEU A 373 27.85 2.31 3.73
C LEU A 373 27.43 1.11 2.86
N ASP A 374 27.45 -0.12 3.40
CA ASP A 374 27.14 -1.35 2.65
C ASP A 374 25.65 -1.49 2.24
N LYS A 375 24.78 -0.66 2.82
CA LYS A 375 23.33 -0.67 2.63
C LYS A 375 22.85 0.53 1.82
N THR A 376 23.70 1.51 1.56
CA THR A 376 23.33 2.73 0.85
C THR A 376 23.53 2.59 -0.65
N LEU A 377 22.49 2.99 -1.38
CA LEU A 377 22.46 3.03 -2.83
C LEU A 377 22.18 4.45 -3.29
N ILE A 378 22.89 4.90 -4.32
CA ILE A 378 22.43 6.05 -5.11
C ILE A 378 21.37 5.56 -6.07
N ALA A 379 20.17 6.12 -5.96
CA ALA A 379 19.01 5.67 -6.72
C ALA A 379 18.70 6.61 -7.90
N MET A 380 18.41 5.99 -9.05
CA MET A 380 18.03 6.65 -10.29
C MET A 380 16.59 6.30 -10.66
N ASP A 381 15.93 7.24 -11.34
CA ASP A 381 14.56 7.12 -11.81
C ASP A 381 14.50 7.56 -13.28
N GLU A 382 14.33 6.57 -14.18
CA GLU A 382 14.10 6.72 -15.63
C GLU A 382 14.92 7.84 -16.34
N ARG A 383 16.24 7.66 -16.46
CA ARG A 383 17.13 8.62 -17.14
C ARG A 383 17.69 8.11 -18.45
N LYS A 384 18.25 9.03 -19.25
CA LYS A 384 18.96 8.67 -20.49
C LYS A 384 20.22 7.89 -20.15
N LEU A 385 20.54 6.90 -20.98
CA LEU A 385 21.69 6.02 -20.76
C LEU A 385 23.00 6.78 -20.59
N GLU A 386 23.23 7.84 -21.37
CA GLU A 386 24.47 8.63 -21.30
C GLU A 386 24.61 9.38 -19.97
N GLU A 387 23.48 9.83 -19.41
CA GLU A 387 23.47 10.48 -18.09
C GLU A 387 23.75 9.46 -16.98
N MET A 388 23.14 8.28 -17.07
CA MET A 388 23.39 7.17 -16.13
C MET A 388 24.85 6.73 -16.17
N GLN A 389 25.43 6.52 -17.35
CA GLN A 389 26.84 6.16 -17.52
C GLN A 389 27.77 7.21 -16.91
N SER A 390 27.51 8.50 -17.16
CA SER A 390 28.30 9.59 -16.60
C SER A 390 28.26 9.63 -15.06
N MET A 391 27.10 9.33 -14.48
CA MET A 391 26.93 9.25 -13.02
C MET A 391 27.65 8.02 -12.45
N ILE A 392 27.49 6.84 -13.07
CA ILE A 392 28.16 5.59 -12.68
C ILE A 392 29.69 5.75 -12.73
N GLU A 393 30.23 6.36 -13.78
CA GLU A 393 31.67 6.65 -13.89
C GLU A 393 32.16 7.54 -12.75
N LEU A 394 31.37 8.54 -12.35
CA LEU A 394 31.69 9.40 -11.23
C LEU A 394 31.71 8.60 -9.91
N LEU A 395 30.66 7.81 -9.64
CA LEU A 395 30.56 7.00 -8.42
C LEU A 395 31.69 5.99 -8.31
N LYS A 396 31.97 5.23 -9.36
CA LYS A 396 33.06 4.24 -9.36
C LYS A 396 34.43 4.86 -9.08
N ARG A 397 34.64 6.11 -9.51
CA ARG A 397 35.91 6.81 -9.28
C ARG A 397 36.02 7.35 -7.86
N VAL A 398 34.93 7.86 -7.28
CA VAL A 398 34.97 8.63 -6.03
C VAL A 398 34.57 7.78 -4.82
N THR A 399 33.57 6.92 -4.98
CA THR A 399 32.94 6.10 -3.94
C THR A 399 32.52 4.72 -4.49
N PRO A 400 33.47 3.87 -4.92
CA PRO A 400 33.16 2.57 -5.51
C PRO A 400 32.42 1.60 -4.57
N GLU A 401 32.41 1.88 -3.26
CA GLU A 401 31.70 1.07 -2.26
C GLU A 401 30.19 1.36 -2.21
N ILE A 402 29.76 2.55 -2.66
CA ILE A 402 28.35 2.91 -2.69
C ILE A 402 27.69 2.21 -3.88
N LYS A 403 26.64 1.45 -3.59
CA LYS A 403 25.89 0.68 -4.58
C LYS A 403 24.95 1.58 -5.40
N ILE A 404 24.36 1.03 -6.46
CA ILE A 404 23.51 1.78 -7.38
C ILE A 404 22.17 1.05 -7.56
N ALA A 405 21.08 1.81 -7.49
CA ALA A 405 19.72 1.37 -7.82
C ALA A 405 19.20 2.09 -9.08
N LEU A 406 18.42 1.38 -9.89
CA LEU A 406 17.68 1.95 -11.01
C LEU A 406 16.25 1.43 -11.02
N ALA A 407 15.27 2.33 -11.04
CA ALA A 407 13.94 2.05 -11.56
C ALA A 407 13.85 2.58 -13.00
N GLY A 408 13.63 1.69 -13.97
CA GLY A 408 13.51 2.07 -15.37
C GLY A 408 13.86 0.94 -16.35
N THR A 409 14.26 1.33 -17.56
CA THR A 409 14.54 0.38 -18.65
C THR A 409 15.80 -0.44 -18.40
N TYR A 410 15.77 -1.72 -18.79
CA TYR A 410 16.94 -2.58 -18.82
C TYR A 410 17.97 -2.09 -19.85
N HIS A 411 19.23 -2.00 -19.44
CA HIS A 411 20.36 -1.63 -20.29
C HIS A 411 21.52 -2.61 -20.05
N ALA A 412 21.91 -3.36 -21.08
CA ALA A 412 23.01 -4.32 -20.99
C ALA A 412 24.35 -3.65 -20.66
N GLU A 413 24.51 -2.38 -21.02
CA GLU A 413 25.73 -1.58 -20.84
C GLU A 413 26.02 -1.23 -19.39
N ILE A 414 24.99 -1.19 -18.54
CA ILE A 414 25.12 -0.75 -17.13
C ILE A 414 24.58 -1.76 -16.12
N THR A 415 23.89 -2.83 -16.55
CA THR A 415 23.26 -3.80 -15.62
C THR A 415 24.23 -4.36 -14.58
N ASP A 416 25.48 -4.62 -14.95
CA ASP A 416 26.50 -5.16 -14.04
C ASP A 416 26.95 -4.15 -12.97
N ASP A 417 26.65 -2.86 -13.16
CA ASP A 417 26.94 -1.78 -12.21
C ASP A 417 25.77 -1.54 -11.24
N LEU A 418 24.60 -2.11 -11.54
CA LEU A 418 23.37 -1.94 -10.76
C LEU A 418 23.25 -3.08 -9.76
N TYR A 419 23.36 -2.76 -8.47
CA TYR A 419 23.08 -3.72 -7.41
C TYR A 419 21.58 -4.02 -7.35
N ASP A 420 20.74 -3.01 -7.55
CA ASP A 420 19.27 -3.14 -7.57
C ASP A 420 18.72 -2.60 -8.90
N LEU A 421 18.01 -3.43 -9.63
CA LEU A 421 17.37 -3.08 -10.89
C LEU A 421 15.88 -3.41 -10.82
N CYS A 422 15.06 -2.39 -10.94
CA CYS A 422 13.62 -2.52 -11.06
C CYS A 422 13.18 -2.15 -12.48
N VAL A 423 12.58 -3.09 -13.20
CA VAL A 423 12.11 -2.90 -14.59
C VAL A 423 10.60 -2.73 -14.68
N PHE A 424 10.12 -2.01 -15.69
CA PHE A 424 8.69 -2.00 -15.98
C PHE A 424 8.24 -3.41 -16.41
N HIS A 425 7.05 -3.83 -16.01
CA HIS A 425 6.58 -5.21 -16.25
C HIS A 425 6.25 -5.53 -17.71
N ASP A 426 6.16 -4.52 -18.60
CA ASP A 426 5.82 -4.66 -20.03
C ASP A 426 6.69 -3.70 -20.89
N PRO A 427 7.62 -4.19 -21.74
CA PRO A 427 7.89 -5.58 -22.02
C PRO A 427 8.57 -6.30 -20.84
N GLU A 428 8.24 -7.57 -20.65
CA GLU A 428 8.86 -8.41 -19.63
C GLU A 428 10.37 -8.59 -19.86
N LEU A 429 11.16 -8.50 -18.78
CA LEU A 429 12.57 -8.88 -18.80
C LEU A 429 12.73 -10.41 -18.85
N GLU A 430 13.52 -10.91 -19.81
CA GLU A 430 13.73 -12.35 -19.95
C GLU A 430 14.35 -12.98 -18.69
N LYS A 431 13.85 -14.16 -18.29
CA LYS A 431 14.28 -14.88 -17.09
C LYS A 431 15.79 -15.11 -16.99
N GLN A 432 16.47 -15.29 -18.13
CA GLN A 432 17.92 -15.49 -18.15
C GLN A 432 18.71 -14.29 -17.61
N TYR A 433 18.22 -13.06 -17.82
CA TYR A 433 18.87 -11.86 -17.27
C TYR A 433 18.63 -11.73 -15.78
N ILE A 434 17.42 -12.07 -15.31
CA ILE A 434 17.07 -12.11 -13.89
C ILE A 434 17.98 -13.12 -13.17
N GLN A 435 18.09 -14.34 -13.70
CA GLN A 435 18.96 -15.39 -13.15
C GLN A 435 20.44 -14.97 -13.13
N ALA A 436 20.96 -14.39 -14.23
CA ALA A 436 22.35 -13.95 -14.30
C ALA A 436 22.69 -12.85 -13.28
N ARG A 437 21.72 -11.99 -12.94
CA ARG A 437 21.86 -10.98 -11.87
C ARG A 437 21.82 -11.65 -10.49
N ALA A 438 20.89 -12.57 -10.26
CA ALA A 438 20.79 -13.32 -9.00
C ALA A 438 22.08 -14.10 -8.68
N GLU A 439 22.73 -14.73 -9.68
CA GLU A 439 24.02 -15.42 -9.54
C GLU A 439 25.17 -14.49 -9.08
N LYS A 440 25.04 -13.17 -9.31
CA LYS A 440 25.97 -12.13 -8.85
C LYS A 440 25.56 -11.52 -7.49
N GLY A 441 24.47 -12.00 -6.88
CA GLY A 441 23.89 -11.43 -5.66
C GLY A 441 23.28 -10.04 -5.88
N GLN A 442 22.87 -9.73 -7.11
CA GLN A 442 22.16 -8.49 -7.45
C GLN A 442 20.65 -8.72 -7.37
N ILE A 443 19.94 -7.65 -7.05
CA ILE A 443 18.48 -7.62 -6.90
C ILE A 443 17.85 -7.26 -8.25
N THR A 444 16.78 -7.96 -8.60
CA THR A 444 15.97 -7.69 -9.78
C THR A 444 14.48 -7.74 -9.41
N THR A 445 13.83 -6.58 -9.48
CA THR A 445 12.40 -6.43 -9.20
C THR A 445 11.67 -5.89 -10.44
N PHE A 446 10.34 -5.77 -10.35
CA PHE A 446 9.53 -5.10 -11.36
C PHE A 446 8.59 -4.07 -10.74
N TYR A 447 8.11 -3.13 -11.56
CA TYR A 447 7.12 -2.14 -11.17
C TYR A 447 5.96 -2.02 -12.17
N THR A 448 4.85 -1.50 -11.66
CA THR A 448 3.72 -1.00 -12.45
C THR A 448 3.67 0.52 -12.34
N MET A 449 3.14 1.20 -13.35
CA MET A 449 3.03 2.66 -13.36
C MET A 449 1.70 3.10 -14.00
N CYS A 450 1.52 4.41 -14.18
CA CYS A 450 0.35 4.99 -14.82
C CYS A 450 0.20 4.62 -16.31
N SER A 451 1.24 4.09 -16.96
CA SER A 451 1.21 3.76 -18.39
C SER A 451 0.44 2.47 -18.67
N LYS A 452 0.16 2.23 -19.96
CA LYS A 452 -0.33 0.92 -20.40
C LYS A 452 0.75 -0.16 -20.17
N PRO A 453 0.34 -1.41 -19.92
CA PRO A 453 -1.04 -1.90 -19.83
C PRO A 453 -1.76 -1.45 -18.55
N GLU A 454 -3.10 -1.41 -18.59
CA GLU A 454 -3.94 -0.98 -17.44
C GLU A 454 -3.80 -1.92 -16.24
N HIS A 455 -3.58 -3.21 -16.51
CA HIS A 455 -3.47 -4.26 -15.50
C HIS A 455 -2.07 -4.91 -15.56
N PRO A 456 -1.59 -5.47 -14.43
CA PRO A 456 -2.10 -5.25 -13.08
C PRO A 456 -1.73 -3.84 -12.58
N ASN A 457 -2.53 -3.27 -11.70
CA ASN A 457 -2.22 -1.99 -11.07
C ASN A 457 -2.83 -1.84 -9.66
N ASN A 458 -2.55 -0.71 -9.02
CA ASN A 458 -2.96 -0.41 -7.64
C ASN A 458 -3.90 0.81 -7.56
N PHE A 459 -4.57 1.19 -8.65
CA PHE A 459 -5.48 2.32 -8.61
C PHE A 459 -6.63 2.00 -7.65
N THR A 460 -7.28 3.02 -7.09
CA THR A 460 -8.41 2.81 -6.15
C THR A 460 -9.57 2.06 -6.80
N PHE A 461 -9.68 2.10 -8.14
CA PHE A 461 -10.63 1.33 -8.92
C PHE A 461 -10.10 -0.04 -9.40
N SER A 462 -8.80 -0.34 -9.24
CA SER A 462 -8.25 -1.63 -9.66
C SER A 462 -8.89 -2.79 -8.89
N PRO A 463 -9.24 -3.90 -9.56
CA PRO A 463 -9.61 -5.15 -8.92
C PRO A 463 -8.65 -5.55 -7.78
N PRO A 464 -9.13 -5.82 -6.55
CA PRO A 464 -8.27 -6.13 -5.40
C PRO A 464 -7.25 -7.25 -5.63
N ALA A 465 -7.64 -8.29 -6.38
CA ALA A 465 -6.78 -9.43 -6.68
C ALA A 465 -5.51 -9.06 -7.48
N GLU A 466 -5.49 -7.92 -8.17
CA GLU A 466 -4.30 -7.48 -8.92
C GLU A 466 -3.10 -7.24 -8.02
N GLN A 467 -3.32 -6.82 -6.76
CA GLN A 467 -2.22 -6.63 -5.83
C GLN A 467 -1.67 -7.95 -5.30
N ALA A 468 -2.52 -8.95 -5.06
CA ALA A 468 -2.07 -10.29 -4.71
C ALA A 468 -1.31 -10.96 -5.87
N LEU A 469 -1.76 -10.73 -7.11
CA LEU A 469 -1.13 -11.24 -8.34
C LEU A 469 0.36 -10.89 -8.46
N LEU A 470 0.79 -9.75 -7.93
CA LEU A 470 2.17 -9.27 -8.05
C LEU A 470 3.18 -10.24 -7.40
N GLY A 471 2.84 -10.80 -6.24
CA GLY A 471 3.69 -11.79 -5.58
C GLY A 471 3.78 -13.10 -6.37
N TRP A 472 2.67 -13.55 -6.94
CA TRP A 472 2.64 -14.72 -7.81
C TRP A 472 3.45 -14.52 -9.09
N TYR A 473 3.34 -13.35 -9.72
CA TYR A 473 4.13 -13.01 -10.89
C TYR A 473 5.63 -12.94 -10.57
N ALA A 474 6.00 -12.34 -9.43
CA ALA A 474 7.39 -12.33 -8.97
C ALA A 474 7.96 -13.76 -8.89
N ALA A 475 7.25 -14.65 -8.20
CA ALA A 475 7.65 -16.05 -8.02
C ALA A 475 7.72 -16.81 -9.35
N ALA A 476 6.72 -16.62 -10.21
CA ALA A 476 6.64 -17.29 -11.51
C ALA A 476 7.77 -16.90 -12.47
N ARG A 477 8.23 -15.65 -12.38
CA ARG A 477 9.26 -15.10 -13.29
C ARG A 477 10.66 -15.11 -12.72
N GLY A 478 10.80 -15.32 -11.41
CA GLY A 478 12.07 -15.35 -10.70
C GLY A 478 12.56 -13.97 -10.25
N PHE A 479 11.68 -12.97 -10.22
CA PHE A 479 12.00 -11.67 -9.63
C PHE A 479 12.15 -11.80 -8.10
N ASP A 480 12.99 -10.96 -7.52
CA ASP A 480 13.19 -10.90 -6.07
C ASP A 480 12.02 -10.22 -5.35
N GLY A 481 11.20 -9.45 -6.06
CA GLY A 481 10.08 -8.72 -5.47
C GLY A 481 9.48 -7.65 -6.39
N PHE A 482 8.93 -6.60 -5.78
CA PHE A 482 8.11 -5.59 -6.43
C PHE A 482 8.38 -4.19 -5.88
N LEU A 483 8.31 -3.19 -6.75
CA LEU A 483 8.43 -1.77 -6.41
C LEU A 483 7.18 -1.00 -6.83
N ARG A 484 6.78 -0.03 -6.01
CA ARG A 484 5.85 1.04 -6.40
C ARG A 484 6.30 2.39 -5.89
N TRP A 485 6.22 3.38 -6.76
CA TRP A 485 6.82 4.70 -6.55
C TRP A 485 6.18 5.53 -5.41
N ALA A 486 5.02 5.15 -4.88
CA ALA A 486 4.37 5.93 -3.84
C ALA A 486 3.61 5.07 -2.81
N TYR A 487 4.09 5.12 -1.57
CA TYR A 487 3.41 4.55 -0.41
C TYR A 487 2.33 5.50 0.12
N ASN A 488 2.70 6.76 0.40
CA ASN A 488 1.84 7.74 1.08
C ASN A 488 2.00 9.18 0.55
N SER A 489 2.25 9.38 -0.74
CA SER A 489 2.26 10.72 -1.35
C SER A 489 0.83 11.24 -1.57
N TRP A 490 0.17 11.60 -0.47
CA TRP A 490 -1.24 11.97 -0.45
C TRP A 490 -1.59 13.15 -1.36
N ALA A 491 -2.79 13.11 -1.91
CA ALA A 491 -3.43 14.29 -2.50
C ALA A 491 -3.82 15.30 -1.40
N GLU A 492 -4.52 16.37 -1.78
CA GLU A 492 -4.98 17.40 -0.84
C GLU A 492 -5.80 16.80 0.31
N ASP A 493 -6.81 16.00 -0.02
CA ASP A 493 -7.74 15.38 0.92
C ASP A 493 -7.88 13.87 0.64
N PRO A 494 -6.89 13.06 1.06
CA PRO A 494 -6.81 11.65 0.68
C PRO A 494 -7.93 10.78 1.26
N LEU A 495 -8.63 11.21 2.32
CA LEU A 495 -9.74 10.45 2.90
C LEU A 495 -11.04 10.58 2.08
N HIS A 496 -11.17 11.63 1.27
CA HIS A 496 -12.38 11.88 0.48
C HIS A 496 -12.17 11.72 -1.03
N ASP A 497 -11.02 12.13 -1.57
CA ASP A 497 -10.76 12.09 -3.01
C ASP A 497 -9.34 11.60 -3.33
N SER A 498 -9.27 10.48 -4.06
CA SER A 498 -8.02 9.86 -4.48
C SER A 498 -7.54 10.27 -5.86
N ARG A 499 -8.32 11.08 -6.57
CA ARG A 499 -7.94 11.63 -7.87
C ARG A 499 -6.80 12.61 -7.72
N PHE A 500 -5.97 12.66 -8.74
CA PHE A 500 -4.86 13.59 -8.82
C PHE A 500 -4.77 14.22 -10.21
N ARG A 501 -4.02 15.31 -10.32
CA ARG A 501 -3.94 16.14 -11.53
C ARG A 501 -3.21 15.47 -12.71
N THR A 502 -2.57 14.32 -12.53
CA THR A 502 -1.67 13.69 -13.54
C THR A 502 -1.83 12.21 -13.79
N TRP A 503 -2.49 11.45 -12.92
CA TRP A 503 -2.51 9.98 -13.01
C TRP A 503 -3.84 9.41 -12.52
N PRO A 504 -4.17 8.16 -12.87
CA PRO A 504 -5.37 7.52 -12.35
C PRO A 504 -5.42 7.56 -10.82
N ALA A 505 -6.64 7.65 -10.30
CA ALA A 505 -6.90 7.79 -8.87
C ALA A 505 -6.23 6.67 -8.06
N GLY A 506 -5.59 7.05 -6.95
CA GLY A 506 -4.85 6.11 -6.10
C GLY A 506 -3.42 5.79 -6.54
N ASP A 507 -2.92 6.30 -7.67
CA ASP A 507 -1.52 6.08 -8.09
C ASP A 507 -0.50 6.64 -7.09
N THR A 508 -0.84 7.72 -6.38
CA THR A 508 0.10 8.45 -5.51
C THR A 508 0.14 7.94 -4.07
N TYR A 509 -0.72 7.00 -3.66
CA TYR A 509 -0.68 6.42 -2.32
C TYR A 509 -1.53 5.15 -2.19
N GLN A 510 -1.18 4.31 -1.22
CA GLN A 510 -1.87 3.06 -0.91
C GLN A 510 -2.32 2.96 0.55
N VAL A 511 -1.93 3.90 1.39
CA VAL A 511 -2.36 4.01 2.80
C VAL A 511 -2.89 5.42 3.07
N TYR A 512 -3.67 5.56 4.13
CA TYR A 512 -4.46 6.77 4.40
C TYR A 512 -4.09 7.40 5.76
N PRO A 513 -4.41 8.71 5.97
CA PRO A 513 -4.28 9.33 7.27
C PRO A 513 -5.00 8.55 8.38
N GLY A 514 -4.41 8.46 9.57
CA GLY A 514 -4.93 7.69 10.70
C GLY A 514 -4.17 6.39 10.99
N PRO A 515 -2.91 6.27 10.55
CA PRO A 515 -2.36 5.08 9.87
C PRO A 515 -3.40 4.02 9.46
N LEU A 516 -4.25 4.35 8.49
CA LEU A 516 -5.25 3.43 7.97
C LEU A 516 -4.71 2.67 6.75
N SER A 517 -4.83 1.34 6.77
CA SER A 517 -4.49 0.48 5.63
C SER A 517 -5.53 0.60 4.51
N SER A 518 -5.30 -0.08 3.39
CA SER A 518 -6.25 -0.20 2.30
C SER A 518 -6.45 -1.65 1.88
N ILE A 519 -7.55 -1.92 1.18
CA ILE A 519 -7.75 -3.21 0.50
C ILE A 519 -6.53 -3.52 -0.38
N ARG A 520 -6.03 -2.54 -1.14
CA ARG A 520 -4.86 -2.73 -2.02
C ARG A 520 -3.61 -3.17 -1.25
N PHE A 521 -3.34 -2.51 -0.12
CA PHE A 521 -2.16 -2.80 0.69
C PHE A 521 -2.24 -4.18 1.36
N GLU A 522 -3.40 -4.57 1.91
CA GLU A 522 -3.56 -5.90 2.50
C GLU A 522 -3.52 -7.01 1.42
N ARG A 523 -4.06 -6.78 0.22
CA ARG A 523 -3.95 -7.72 -0.90
C ARG A 523 -2.51 -7.83 -1.42
N LEU A 524 -1.74 -6.73 -1.44
CA LEU A 524 -0.31 -6.77 -1.77
C LEU A 524 0.45 -7.62 -0.75
N ARG A 525 0.23 -7.37 0.55
CA ARG A 525 0.83 -8.15 1.63
C ARG A 525 0.48 -9.64 1.50
N GLU A 526 -0.76 -9.97 1.15
CA GLU A 526 -1.16 -11.35 0.89
C GLU A 526 -0.38 -12.00 -0.27
N GLY A 527 -0.21 -11.29 -1.39
CA GLY A 527 0.62 -11.77 -2.50
C GLY A 527 2.08 -12.01 -2.08
N ILE A 528 2.63 -11.16 -1.22
CA ILE A 528 3.98 -11.33 -0.65
C ILE A 528 4.05 -12.58 0.22
N GLN A 529 3.06 -12.83 1.07
CA GLN A 529 2.99 -14.08 1.85
C GLN A 529 2.90 -15.31 0.93
N ASP A 530 2.12 -15.23 -0.16
CA ASP A 530 2.03 -16.30 -1.16
C ASP A 530 3.39 -16.57 -1.82
N PHE A 531 4.15 -15.52 -2.17
CA PHE A 531 5.52 -15.67 -2.70
C PHE A 531 6.43 -16.45 -1.75
N GLU A 532 6.40 -16.10 -0.45
CA GLU A 532 7.19 -16.80 0.56
C GLU A 532 6.74 -18.25 0.73
N LYS A 533 5.44 -18.51 0.72
CA LYS A 533 4.91 -19.88 0.76
C LYS A 533 5.34 -20.69 -0.45
N ILE A 534 5.26 -20.13 -1.65
CA ILE A 534 5.71 -20.79 -2.90
C ILE A 534 7.19 -21.18 -2.78
N ARG A 535 8.04 -20.27 -2.29
CA ARG A 535 9.46 -20.54 -2.04
C ARG A 535 9.64 -21.70 -1.06
N ILE A 536 8.97 -21.65 0.09
CA ILE A 536 9.09 -22.67 1.15
C ILE A 536 8.57 -24.04 0.68
N VAL A 537 7.43 -24.07 -0.03
CA VAL A 537 6.87 -25.31 -0.59
C VAL A 537 7.82 -25.89 -1.63
N ARG A 538 8.35 -25.08 -2.55
CA ARG A 538 9.36 -25.53 -3.53
C ARG A 538 10.57 -26.15 -2.86
N GLU A 539 11.19 -25.46 -1.89
CA GLU A 539 12.35 -25.96 -1.15
C GLU A 539 12.07 -27.31 -0.46
N LYS A 540 10.89 -27.47 0.14
CA LYS A 540 10.47 -28.74 0.78
C LYS A 540 10.24 -29.86 -0.23
N LEU A 541 9.59 -29.56 -1.36
CA LEU A 541 9.36 -30.54 -2.42
C LEU A 541 10.67 -31.00 -3.08
N GLU A 542 11.62 -30.08 -3.30
CA GLU A 542 12.97 -30.40 -3.77
C GLU A 542 13.72 -31.29 -2.78
N ALA A 543 13.73 -30.93 -1.48
CA ALA A 543 14.36 -31.72 -0.44
C ALA A 543 13.76 -33.13 -0.30
N ALA A 544 12.46 -33.27 -0.55
CA ALA A 544 11.73 -34.54 -0.53
C ALA A 544 11.75 -35.28 -1.89
N ASN A 545 12.43 -34.74 -2.91
CA ASN A 545 12.50 -35.27 -4.27
C ASN A 545 11.11 -35.59 -4.89
N LYS A 546 10.15 -34.67 -4.70
CA LYS A 546 8.75 -34.78 -5.15
C LYS A 546 8.57 -34.18 -6.54
N LEU A 547 9.11 -34.86 -7.56
CA LEU A 547 9.17 -34.34 -8.93
C LEU A 547 7.80 -34.04 -9.56
N ASP A 548 6.78 -34.86 -9.31
CA ASP A 548 5.43 -34.65 -9.86
C ASP A 548 4.76 -33.41 -9.26
N GLN A 549 4.91 -33.21 -7.94
CA GLN A 549 4.43 -32.03 -7.23
C GLN A 549 5.19 -30.76 -7.64
N LEU A 550 6.49 -30.85 -7.90
CA LEU A 550 7.28 -29.74 -8.45
C LEU A 550 6.78 -29.35 -9.84
N ALA A 551 6.53 -30.32 -10.72
CA ALA A 551 5.96 -30.06 -12.04
C ALA A 551 4.58 -29.40 -11.93
N LYS A 552 3.73 -29.85 -11.00
CA LYS A 552 2.42 -29.23 -10.73
C LYS A 552 2.54 -27.77 -10.27
N LEU A 553 3.50 -27.47 -9.38
CA LEU A 553 3.79 -26.09 -8.96
C LEU A 553 4.28 -25.24 -10.15
N ASP A 554 5.19 -25.79 -10.96
CA ASP A 554 5.73 -25.10 -12.14
C ASP A 554 4.64 -24.82 -13.19
N ASP A 555 3.74 -25.77 -13.43
CA ASP A 555 2.62 -25.63 -14.34
C ASP A 555 1.65 -24.52 -13.87
N ALA A 556 1.36 -24.46 -12.56
CA ALA A 556 0.55 -23.40 -11.99
C ALA A 556 1.21 -22.02 -12.14
N LEU A 557 2.51 -21.92 -11.82
CA LEU A 557 3.28 -20.68 -11.96
C LEU A 557 3.42 -20.24 -13.42
N ALA A 558 3.50 -21.16 -14.37
CA ALA A 558 3.58 -20.85 -15.80
C ALA A 558 2.35 -20.07 -16.32
N THR A 559 1.22 -20.12 -15.60
CA THR A 559 0.02 -19.34 -15.94
C THR A 559 0.14 -17.86 -15.62
N PHE A 560 1.13 -17.43 -14.84
CA PHE A 560 1.42 -16.03 -14.52
C PHE A 560 2.48 -15.48 -15.47
N SER A 561 2.09 -15.26 -16.72
CA SER A 561 2.92 -14.63 -17.76
C SER A 561 2.49 -13.19 -18.02
N GLU A 562 3.38 -12.37 -18.57
CA GLU A 562 3.07 -11.01 -19.04
C GLU A 562 1.72 -10.92 -19.79
N GLU A 563 1.49 -11.80 -20.76
CA GLU A 563 0.26 -11.81 -21.56
C GLU A 563 -1.01 -12.06 -20.73
N THR A 564 -0.88 -12.79 -19.63
CA THR A 564 -2.01 -13.16 -18.77
C THR A 564 -2.24 -12.16 -17.65
N ILE A 565 -1.18 -11.62 -17.05
CA ILE A 565 -1.30 -10.67 -15.94
C ILE A 565 -1.82 -9.31 -16.41
N THR A 566 -1.64 -8.98 -17.68
CA THR A 566 -2.08 -7.72 -18.31
C THR A 566 -3.56 -7.71 -18.72
N LYS A 567 -4.30 -8.77 -18.39
CA LYS A 567 -5.73 -8.94 -18.65
C LYS A 567 -6.52 -8.89 -17.33
N PRO A 568 -7.82 -8.50 -17.36
CA PRO A 568 -8.67 -8.43 -16.17
C PRO A 568 -9.10 -9.83 -15.69
N GLN A 569 -8.14 -10.63 -15.22
CA GLN A 569 -8.36 -12.01 -14.78
C GLN A 569 -7.58 -12.36 -13.50
N ALA A 570 -7.07 -11.36 -12.78
CA ALA A 570 -6.26 -11.54 -11.58
C ALA A 570 -6.93 -12.45 -10.54
N THR A 571 -8.22 -12.24 -10.26
CA THR A 571 -9.02 -13.08 -9.33
C THR A 571 -8.95 -14.55 -9.70
N LYS A 572 -9.14 -14.89 -10.98
CA LYS A 572 -9.12 -16.28 -11.44
C LYS A 572 -7.73 -16.89 -11.30
N LEU A 573 -6.68 -16.15 -11.68
CA LEU A 573 -5.30 -16.64 -11.62
C LEU A 573 -4.86 -16.88 -10.18
N VAL A 574 -5.06 -15.89 -9.30
CA VAL A 574 -4.66 -15.97 -7.89
C VAL A 574 -5.38 -17.11 -7.17
N ASN A 575 -6.70 -17.22 -7.33
CA ASN A 575 -7.46 -18.26 -6.63
C ASN A 575 -7.09 -19.68 -7.12
N ALA A 576 -6.91 -19.86 -8.43
CA ALA A 576 -6.42 -21.15 -8.96
C ALA A 576 -5.00 -21.49 -8.47
N GLY A 577 -4.11 -20.49 -8.37
CA GLY A 577 -2.77 -20.67 -7.80
C GLY A 577 -2.81 -21.09 -6.33
N LYS A 578 -3.65 -20.43 -5.52
CA LYS A 578 -3.83 -20.75 -4.09
C LYS A 578 -4.37 -22.15 -3.88
N GLU A 579 -5.37 -22.57 -4.67
CA GLU A 579 -5.90 -23.95 -4.63
C GLU A 579 -4.79 -24.98 -4.86
N VAL A 580 -3.94 -24.78 -5.88
CA VAL A 580 -2.80 -25.68 -6.13
C VAL A 580 -1.82 -25.66 -4.96
N LEU A 581 -1.51 -24.49 -4.40
CA LEU A 581 -0.59 -24.37 -3.28
C LEU A 581 -1.11 -25.08 -2.03
N ASP A 582 -2.39 -24.96 -1.72
CA ASP A 582 -3.04 -25.66 -0.61
C ASP A 582 -3.00 -27.19 -0.81
N GLU A 583 -3.31 -27.67 -2.02
CA GLU A 583 -3.20 -29.11 -2.34
C GLU A 583 -1.77 -29.64 -2.15
N LEU A 584 -0.77 -28.87 -2.58
CA LEU A 584 0.65 -29.25 -2.40
C LEU A 584 1.07 -29.28 -0.93
N VAL A 585 0.50 -28.40 -0.10
CA VAL A 585 0.74 -28.42 1.35
C VAL A 585 0.10 -29.63 2.00
N ILE A 586 -1.13 -29.99 1.61
CA ILE A 586 -1.78 -31.21 2.10
C ILE A 586 -0.94 -32.44 1.75
N ASP A 587 -0.49 -32.55 0.49
CA ASP A 587 0.37 -33.66 0.03
C ASP A 587 1.69 -33.77 0.83
N LEU A 588 2.25 -32.63 1.26
CA LEU A 588 3.45 -32.56 2.09
C LEU A 588 3.20 -32.97 3.55
N LEU A 589 1.98 -32.79 4.06
CA LEU A 589 1.62 -33.06 5.46
C LEU A 589 1.06 -34.46 5.70
N GLU A 590 0.53 -35.14 4.67
CA GLU A 590 0.00 -36.51 4.77
C GLU A 590 1.08 -37.61 4.86
N GLN A 591 2.36 -37.25 4.88
CA GLN A 591 3.51 -38.17 4.88
C GLN A 591 4.45 -37.90 6.05
#